data_AF-G0VPG5-F1
#
_entry.id   AF-G0VPG5-F1
#
_cell.length_a   1.000
_cell.length_b   1.000
_cell.length_c   1.000
_cell.angle_alpha   90.00
_cell.angle_beta   90.00
_cell.angle_gamma   90.00
#
_symmetry.space_group_name_H-M   'P 1'
#
loop_
_entity.id
_entity.type
_entity.pdbx_description
1 polymer ?
#
loop_
_entity_poly.entity_id
_entity_poly.type
_entity_poly.pdbx_seq_one_letter_code
_entity_poly.pdbx_strand_id
1 'polypeptide(L)'
;MTMIKYENAKARLENAKVKLEKAQKRLQRKMDQLEKLELYKVNGTLPKEYQVPEFKGQAERWLQIDIQFATDEVKEVNKKVSEATEKVKELTEKVEQLKAKNEDLKAVPEVLVKLQAELENSWNKTAFYRRDLYKSECKEMGYKAFVKKYGYHAYEEKDLTDKQIKSKNKVAAQGYIIDLVGRVKKKVGIITDYSGIRLDSNGKALNGTITGTNGTAYVETIIAGGWNIQRLHLRTIVK
;
A
#
# COMPACT_ATOMS: atom_id res chain seq x y z
N MET A 1 3.74 -10.02 2.84
CA MET A 1 3.01 -9.27 1.78
C MET A 1 1.84 -8.45 2.35
N THR A 2 1.17 -8.84 3.44
CA THR A 2 0.10 -8.07 4.10
C THR A 2 0.58 -6.81 4.82
N MET A 3 1.75 -6.78 5.47
CA MET A 3 2.25 -5.55 6.13
C MET A 3 2.55 -4.41 5.15
N ILE A 4 3.23 -4.66 4.04
CA ILE A 4 3.46 -3.63 3.01
C ILE A 4 2.18 -3.28 2.26
N LYS A 5 1.29 -4.24 2.02
CA LYS A 5 -0.05 -3.93 1.49
C LYS A 5 -0.83 -3.04 2.45
N TYR A 6 -0.69 -3.25 3.76
CA TYR A 6 -1.29 -2.45 4.82
C TYR A 6 -0.70 -1.04 4.88
N GLU A 7 0.63 -0.90 4.96
CA GLU A 7 1.29 0.41 4.95
C GLU A 7 1.00 1.21 3.67
N ASN A 8 1.02 0.54 2.50
CA ASN A 8 0.64 1.19 1.24
C ASN A 8 -0.85 1.56 1.21
N ALA A 9 -1.74 0.73 1.75
CA ALA A 9 -3.17 1.04 1.84
C ALA A 9 -3.42 2.22 2.80
N LYS A 10 -2.71 2.27 3.93
CA LYS A 10 -2.75 3.38 4.90
C LYS A 10 -2.26 4.68 4.27
N ALA A 11 -1.14 4.66 3.55
CA ALA A 11 -0.64 5.83 2.83
C ALA A 11 -1.61 6.30 1.73
N ARG A 12 -2.26 5.37 1.02
CA ARG A 12 -3.30 5.69 0.03
C ARG A 12 -4.55 6.29 0.66
N LEU A 13 -4.99 5.75 1.80
CA LEU A 13 -6.10 6.27 2.58
C LEU A 13 -5.81 7.69 3.05
N GLU A 14 -4.62 7.95 3.58
CA GLU A 14 -4.22 9.27 4.05
C GLU A 14 -4.25 10.31 2.92
N ASN A 15 -3.67 9.95 1.77
CA ASN A 15 -3.73 10.81 0.58
C ASN A 15 -5.17 11.05 0.09
N ALA A 16 -6.05 10.05 0.19
CA ALA A 16 -7.46 10.19 -0.17
C ALA A 16 -8.21 11.12 0.79
N LYS A 17 -7.94 11.04 2.10
CA LYS A 17 -8.48 11.95 3.13
C LYS A 17 -8.05 13.40 2.87
N VAL A 18 -6.77 13.64 2.56
CA VAL A 18 -6.27 14.98 2.22
C VAL A 18 -6.99 15.54 0.97
N LYS A 19 -7.25 14.68 -0.04
CA LYS A 19 -8.02 15.10 -1.22
C LYS A 19 -9.47 15.42 -0.90
N LEU A 20 -10.11 14.62 -0.05
CA LEU A 20 -11.48 14.85 0.41
C LEU A 20 -11.58 16.17 1.18
N GLU A 21 -10.67 16.43 2.11
CA GLU A 21 -10.63 17.68 2.88
C GLU A 21 -10.51 18.91 1.97
N LYS A 22 -9.64 18.84 0.95
CA LYS A 22 -9.51 19.91 -0.06
C LYS A 22 -10.80 20.12 -0.86
N ALA A 23 -11.49 19.03 -1.22
CA ALA A 23 -12.75 19.10 -1.93
C ALA A 23 -13.87 19.69 -1.05
N GLN A 24 -13.93 19.34 0.23
CA GLN A 24 -14.86 19.91 1.20
C GLN A 24 -14.63 21.41 1.42
N LYS A 25 -13.36 21.84 1.57
CA LYS A 25 -13.02 23.27 1.65
C LYS A 25 -13.44 24.04 0.39
N ARG A 26 -13.34 23.43 -0.79
CA ARG A 26 -13.80 24.03 -2.04
C ARG A 26 -15.34 24.13 -2.07
N LEU A 27 -16.04 23.09 -1.63
CA LEU A 27 -17.49 23.10 -1.53
C LEU A 27 -17.96 24.20 -0.59
N GLN A 28 -17.35 24.31 0.60
CA GLN A 28 -17.69 25.34 1.57
C GLN A 28 -17.58 26.74 0.96
N ARG A 29 -16.46 27.06 0.30
CA ARG A 29 -16.29 28.37 -0.36
C ARG A 29 -17.36 28.66 -1.41
N LYS A 30 -17.81 27.64 -2.14
CA LYS A 30 -18.88 27.78 -3.14
C LYS A 30 -20.25 27.96 -2.49
N MET A 31 -20.51 27.28 -1.39
CA MET A 31 -21.70 27.50 -0.58
C MET A 31 -21.72 28.90 0.03
N ASP A 32 -20.61 29.39 0.59
CA ASP A 32 -20.50 30.74 1.14
C ASP A 32 -20.76 31.82 0.05
N GLN A 33 -20.28 31.56 -1.19
CA GLN A 33 -20.55 32.44 -2.33
C GLN A 33 -22.03 32.46 -2.71
N LEU A 34 -22.68 31.28 -2.76
CA LEU A 34 -24.10 31.16 -3.04
C LEU A 34 -24.94 31.84 -1.95
N GLU A 35 -24.64 31.59 -0.69
CA GLU A 35 -25.32 32.20 0.47
C GLU A 35 -25.24 33.73 0.41
N LYS A 36 -24.07 34.28 0.07
CA LYS A 36 -23.91 35.73 -0.12
C LYS A 36 -24.82 36.28 -1.23
N LEU A 37 -24.95 35.56 -2.36
CA LEU A 37 -25.84 35.96 -3.45
C LEU A 37 -27.32 35.85 -3.06
N GLU A 38 -27.69 34.80 -2.34
CA GLU A 38 -29.04 34.62 -1.82
C GLU A 38 -29.41 35.68 -0.78
N LEU A 39 -28.46 36.12 0.05
CA LEU A 39 -28.67 37.22 1.00
C LEU A 39 -29.04 38.54 0.30
N TYR A 40 -28.45 38.85 -0.85
CA TYR A 40 -28.86 40.03 -1.63
C TYR A 40 -30.34 39.94 -2.03
N LYS A 41 -30.76 38.76 -2.52
CA LYS A 41 -32.15 38.49 -2.90
C LYS A 41 -33.11 38.60 -1.71
N VAL A 42 -32.76 38.02 -0.56
CA VAL A 42 -33.60 38.06 0.66
C VAL A 42 -33.73 39.48 1.20
N ASN A 43 -32.64 40.25 1.22
CA ASN A 43 -32.62 41.60 1.75
C ASN A 43 -33.18 42.65 0.78
N GLY A 44 -33.58 42.25 -0.44
CA GLY A 44 -34.02 43.18 -1.49
C GLY A 44 -32.93 44.16 -1.92
N THR A 45 -31.67 43.77 -1.80
CA THR A 45 -30.49 44.59 -2.17
C THR A 45 -29.77 43.98 -3.37
N LEU A 46 -28.91 44.77 -4.02
CA LEU A 46 -28.15 44.31 -5.18
C LEU A 46 -26.64 44.36 -4.90
N PRO A 47 -25.84 43.43 -5.46
CA PRO A 47 -24.40 43.58 -5.55
C PRO A 47 -24.03 44.93 -6.17
N LYS A 48 -22.91 45.53 -5.73
CA LYS A 48 -22.43 46.84 -6.22
C LYS A 48 -22.29 46.88 -7.74
N GLU A 49 -21.88 45.77 -8.34
CA GLU A 49 -21.71 45.57 -9.78
C GLU A 49 -23.00 45.77 -10.58
N TYR A 50 -24.16 45.55 -9.96
CA TYR A 50 -25.47 45.71 -10.60
C TYR A 50 -26.21 46.98 -10.21
N GLN A 51 -25.60 47.83 -9.37
CA GLN A 51 -26.16 49.13 -9.00
C GLN A 51 -25.85 50.23 -10.02
N VAL A 52 -25.07 49.93 -11.07
CA VAL A 52 -24.70 50.89 -12.11
C VAL A 52 -25.85 51.13 -13.12
N PRO A 53 -25.91 52.31 -13.76
CA PRO A 53 -27.02 52.68 -14.65
C PRO A 53 -27.25 51.71 -15.82
N GLU A 54 -26.20 51.03 -16.28
CA GLU A 54 -26.24 50.08 -17.41
C GLU A 54 -27.12 48.85 -17.13
N PHE A 55 -27.26 48.45 -15.86
CA PHE A 55 -28.09 47.31 -15.45
C PHE A 55 -29.47 47.72 -14.93
N LYS A 56 -29.84 49.01 -15.04
CA LYS A 56 -31.12 49.53 -14.56
C LYS A 56 -32.30 48.79 -15.24
N GLY A 57 -33.19 48.22 -14.42
CA GLY A 57 -34.34 47.43 -14.89
C GLY A 57 -34.02 45.97 -15.25
N GLN A 58 -32.76 45.53 -15.20
CA GLN A 58 -32.35 44.15 -15.45
C GLN A 58 -31.49 43.54 -14.32
N ALA A 59 -31.03 44.35 -13.36
CA ALA A 59 -30.14 43.95 -12.28
C ALA A 59 -30.61 42.71 -11.48
N GLU A 60 -31.90 42.61 -11.20
CA GLU A 60 -32.48 41.45 -10.51
C GLU A 60 -32.39 40.16 -11.35
N ARG A 61 -32.56 40.27 -12.67
CA ARG A 61 -32.43 39.13 -13.59
C ARG A 61 -30.98 38.64 -13.62
N TRP A 62 -30.01 39.54 -13.63
CA TRP A 62 -28.59 39.18 -13.57
C TRP A 62 -28.23 38.51 -12.25
N LEU A 63 -28.72 39.04 -11.12
CA LEU A 63 -28.55 38.39 -9.82
C LEU A 63 -29.15 36.96 -9.79
N GLN A 64 -30.32 36.76 -10.39
CA GLN A 64 -30.91 35.41 -10.49
C GLN A 64 -30.08 34.45 -11.34
N ILE A 65 -29.51 34.94 -12.45
CA ILE A 65 -28.61 34.16 -13.30
C ILE A 65 -27.36 33.74 -12.52
N ASP A 66 -26.75 34.66 -11.78
CA ASP A 66 -25.56 34.38 -10.95
C ASP A 66 -25.85 33.37 -9.84
N ILE A 67 -27.01 33.49 -9.16
CA ILE A 67 -27.46 32.51 -8.17
C ILE A 67 -27.61 31.13 -8.84
N GLN A 68 -28.20 31.06 -10.03
CA GLN A 68 -28.36 29.80 -10.75
C GLN A 68 -27.01 29.16 -11.11
N PHE A 69 -26.07 29.94 -11.64
CA PHE A 69 -24.71 29.45 -11.92
C PHE A 69 -24.01 28.97 -10.65
N ALA A 70 -24.05 29.75 -9.56
CA ALA A 70 -23.46 29.36 -8.29
C ALA A 70 -24.11 28.08 -7.73
N THR A 71 -25.41 27.91 -7.90
CA THR A 71 -26.15 26.71 -7.51
C THR A 71 -25.67 25.47 -8.28
N ASP A 72 -25.50 25.59 -9.59
CA ASP A 72 -25.06 24.48 -10.42
C ASP A 72 -23.58 24.13 -10.16
N GLU A 73 -22.73 25.12 -9.89
CA GLU A 73 -21.37 24.90 -9.42
C GLU A 73 -21.32 24.16 -8.07
N VAL A 74 -22.17 24.54 -7.11
CA VAL A 74 -22.29 23.84 -5.82
C VAL A 74 -22.70 22.39 -6.03
N LYS A 75 -23.69 22.12 -6.90
CA LYS A 75 -24.10 20.73 -7.23
C LYS A 75 -22.94 19.91 -7.80
N GLU A 76 -22.20 20.47 -8.75
CA GLU A 76 -21.08 19.77 -9.39
C GLU A 76 -19.94 19.47 -8.40
N VAL A 77 -19.58 20.45 -7.57
CA VAL A 77 -18.56 20.27 -6.54
C VAL A 77 -19.03 19.28 -5.47
N ASN A 78 -20.30 19.31 -5.10
CA ASN A 78 -20.88 18.36 -4.14
C ASN A 78 -20.82 16.92 -4.66
N LYS A 79 -21.10 16.69 -5.95
CA LYS A 79 -20.92 15.37 -6.58
C LYS A 79 -19.47 14.88 -6.49
N LYS A 80 -18.49 15.77 -6.68
CA LYS A 80 -17.07 15.42 -6.53
C LYS A 80 -16.71 15.07 -5.08
N VAL A 81 -17.32 15.75 -4.11
CA VAL A 81 -17.17 15.43 -2.67
C VAL A 81 -17.78 14.06 -2.37
N SER A 82 -18.97 13.74 -2.88
CA SER A 82 -19.58 12.43 -2.65
C SER A 82 -18.73 11.28 -3.23
N GLU A 83 -18.23 11.43 -4.46
CA GLU A 83 -17.33 10.45 -5.07
C GLU A 83 -16.02 10.26 -4.29
N ALA A 84 -15.45 11.35 -3.76
CA ALA A 84 -14.26 11.28 -2.91
C ALA A 84 -14.56 10.61 -1.55
N THR A 85 -15.77 10.82 -1.02
CA THR A 85 -16.22 10.23 0.25
C THR A 85 -16.36 8.71 0.12
N GLU A 86 -16.98 8.22 -0.96
CA GLU A 86 -17.07 6.78 -1.24
C GLU A 86 -15.68 6.14 -1.37
N LYS A 87 -14.75 6.78 -2.10
CA LYS A 87 -13.36 6.28 -2.21
C LYS A 87 -12.65 6.20 -0.86
N VAL A 88 -12.86 7.16 0.03
CA VAL A 88 -12.30 7.11 1.39
C VAL A 88 -12.92 5.97 2.19
N LYS A 89 -14.23 5.74 2.08
CA LYS A 89 -14.93 4.62 2.72
C LYS A 89 -14.39 3.27 2.25
N GLU A 90 -14.31 3.04 0.94
CA GLU A 90 -13.75 1.82 0.34
C GLU A 90 -12.30 1.56 0.82
N LEU A 91 -11.45 2.59 0.84
CA LEU A 91 -10.07 2.46 1.31
C LEU A 91 -9.99 2.20 2.81
N THR A 92 -10.91 2.76 3.60
CA THR A 92 -10.99 2.53 5.04
C THR A 92 -11.35 1.08 5.34
N GLU A 93 -12.38 0.55 4.67
CA GLU A 93 -12.76 -0.87 4.77
C GLU A 93 -11.60 -1.79 4.37
N LYS A 94 -10.89 -1.46 3.30
CA LYS A 94 -9.71 -2.22 2.86
C LYS A 94 -8.56 -2.18 3.88
N VAL A 95 -8.33 -1.04 4.52
CA VAL A 95 -7.33 -0.91 5.58
C VAL A 95 -7.74 -1.73 6.80
N GLU A 96 -9.00 -1.71 7.21
CA GLU A 96 -9.49 -2.52 8.34
C GLU A 96 -9.44 -4.02 8.04
N GLN A 97 -9.81 -4.46 6.82
CA GLN A 97 -9.64 -5.86 6.42
C GLN A 97 -8.16 -6.30 6.45
N LEU A 98 -7.25 -5.42 6.03
CA LEU A 98 -5.80 -5.70 6.09
C LEU A 98 -5.26 -5.64 7.51
N LYS A 99 -5.82 -4.76 8.36
CA LYS A 99 -5.51 -4.67 9.78
C LYS A 99 -5.94 -5.93 10.51
N ALA A 100 -7.18 -6.40 10.34
CA ALA A 100 -7.67 -7.65 10.91
C ALA A 100 -6.80 -8.85 10.47
N LYS A 101 -6.50 -8.96 9.17
CA LYS A 101 -5.55 -9.98 8.66
C LYS A 101 -4.15 -9.89 9.27
N ASN A 102 -3.73 -8.70 9.72
CA ASN A 102 -2.46 -8.48 10.42
C ASN A 102 -2.58 -8.63 11.95
N GLU A 103 -3.74 -8.39 12.54
CA GLU A 103 -4.00 -8.61 13.97
C GLU A 103 -4.11 -10.09 14.30
N ASP A 104 -4.61 -10.91 13.37
CA ASP A 104 -4.46 -12.36 13.47
C ASP A 104 -2.99 -12.82 13.38
N LEU A 105 -2.03 -11.91 13.13
CA LEU A 105 -0.58 -12.14 13.22
C LEU A 105 0.05 -11.53 14.48
N LYS A 106 -0.71 -10.88 15.38
CA LYS A 106 -0.21 -10.44 16.70
C LYS A 106 -0.34 -11.62 17.68
N ALA A 107 0.69 -12.23 18.24
CA ALA A 107 2.11 -11.94 18.25
C ALA A 107 2.85 -12.78 17.19
N VAL A 108 3.53 -12.13 16.25
CA VAL A 108 4.54 -12.80 15.43
C VAL A 108 5.59 -13.25 16.45
N PRO A 109 5.75 -14.56 16.70
CA PRO A 109 6.70 -15.03 17.68
C PRO A 109 8.06 -14.48 17.36
N GLU A 110 8.86 -14.19 18.38
CA GLU A 110 10.23 -13.70 18.23
C GLU A 110 11.02 -14.58 17.24
N VAL A 111 10.74 -15.90 17.22
CA VAL A 111 11.29 -16.88 16.29
C VAL A 111 11.00 -16.54 14.81
N LEU A 112 9.77 -16.13 14.47
CA LEU A 112 9.42 -15.73 13.11
C LEU A 112 10.01 -14.36 12.72
N VAL A 113 10.17 -13.44 13.69
CA VAL A 113 10.87 -12.16 13.47
C VAL A 113 12.35 -12.41 13.17
N LYS A 114 13.00 -13.28 13.95
CA LYS A 114 14.38 -13.71 13.71
C LYS A 114 14.54 -14.36 12.35
N LEU A 115 13.64 -15.27 11.97
CA LEU A 115 13.64 -15.89 10.65
C LEU A 115 13.54 -14.85 9.52
N GLN A 116 12.65 -13.87 9.67
CA GLN A 116 12.50 -12.80 8.67
C GLN A 116 13.80 -12.00 8.51
N ALA A 117 14.45 -11.65 9.62
CA ALA A 117 15.70 -10.90 9.61
C ALA A 117 16.83 -11.70 8.95
N GLU A 118 16.95 -13.00 9.26
CA GLU A 118 17.95 -13.88 8.66
C GLU A 118 17.74 -14.06 7.15
N LEU A 119 16.49 -14.21 6.72
CA LEU A 119 16.14 -14.25 5.29
C LEU A 119 16.50 -12.94 4.58
N GLU A 120 16.15 -11.80 5.19
CA GLU A 120 16.50 -10.49 4.66
C GLU A 120 18.02 -10.34 4.51
N ASN A 121 18.79 -10.68 5.55
CA ASN A 121 20.25 -10.61 5.54
C ASN A 121 20.87 -11.51 4.46
N SER A 122 20.43 -12.77 4.40
CA SER A 122 20.90 -13.76 3.42
C SER A 122 20.61 -13.32 1.97
N TRP A 123 19.40 -12.82 1.71
CA TRP A 123 19.01 -12.37 0.39
C TRP A 123 19.67 -11.04 0.01
N ASN A 124 19.89 -10.14 0.96
CA ASN A 124 20.66 -8.92 0.74
C ASN A 124 22.10 -9.24 0.33
N LYS A 125 22.77 -10.13 1.07
CA LYS A 125 24.15 -10.56 0.76
C LYS A 125 24.25 -11.13 -0.66
N THR A 126 23.34 -12.04 -1.01
CA THR A 126 23.29 -12.63 -2.36
C THR A 126 22.99 -11.59 -3.43
N ALA A 127 22.07 -10.65 -3.18
CA ALA A 127 21.69 -9.62 -4.15
C ALA A 127 22.80 -8.60 -4.38
N PHE A 128 23.55 -8.20 -3.34
CA PHE A 128 24.71 -7.31 -3.48
C PHE A 128 25.82 -7.98 -4.29
N TYR A 129 26.18 -9.21 -3.92
CA TYR A 129 27.16 -9.99 -4.68
C TYR A 129 26.78 -10.09 -6.16
N ARG A 130 25.52 -10.44 -6.45
CA ARG A 130 25.03 -10.57 -7.81
C ARG A 130 25.04 -9.24 -8.57
N ARG A 131 24.60 -8.15 -7.95
CA ARG A 131 24.64 -6.83 -8.57
C ARG A 131 26.07 -6.44 -8.94
N ASP A 132 27.02 -6.66 -8.05
CA ASP A 132 28.42 -6.27 -8.27
C ASP A 132 29.09 -7.15 -9.33
N LEU A 133 28.74 -8.45 -9.37
CA LEU A 133 29.09 -9.35 -10.47
C LEU A 133 28.50 -8.87 -11.81
N TYR A 134 27.23 -8.48 -11.84
CA TYR A 134 26.59 -8.00 -13.06
C TYR A 134 27.17 -6.69 -13.56
N LYS A 135 27.56 -5.79 -12.66
CA LYS A 135 28.25 -4.55 -13.02
C LYS A 135 29.60 -4.82 -13.67
N SER A 136 30.40 -5.72 -13.09
CA SER A 136 31.72 -6.08 -13.63
C SER A 136 31.60 -6.80 -14.97
N GLU A 137 30.80 -7.86 -15.06
CA GLU A 137 30.65 -8.61 -16.31
C GLU A 137 30.04 -7.77 -17.43
N CYS A 138 29.04 -6.92 -17.14
CA CYS A 138 28.47 -6.03 -18.15
C CYS A 138 29.51 -5.03 -18.69
N LYS A 139 30.47 -4.61 -17.86
CA LYS A 139 31.57 -3.72 -18.28
C LYS A 139 32.59 -4.45 -19.15
N GLU A 140 32.91 -5.70 -18.83
CA GLU A 140 33.90 -6.50 -19.56
C GLU A 140 33.39 -6.99 -20.91
N MET A 141 32.18 -7.56 -20.96
CA MET A 141 31.67 -8.23 -22.16
C MET A 141 30.78 -7.35 -23.04
N GLY A 142 30.35 -6.20 -22.53
CA GLY A 142 29.43 -5.28 -23.19
C GLY A 142 27.96 -5.74 -23.20
N TYR A 143 27.06 -4.79 -23.45
CA TYR A 143 25.60 -4.96 -23.33
C TYR A 143 25.05 -6.20 -24.05
N LYS A 144 25.38 -6.37 -25.34
CA LYS A 144 24.80 -7.44 -26.17
C LYS A 144 25.16 -8.85 -25.66
N ALA A 145 26.42 -9.07 -25.29
CA ALA A 145 26.87 -10.36 -24.77
C ALA A 145 26.33 -10.62 -23.36
N PHE A 146 26.26 -9.57 -22.53
CA PHE A 146 25.71 -9.65 -21.18
C PHE A 146 24.23 -10.06 -21.19
N VAL A 147 23.40 -9.37 -21.97
CA VAL A 147 21.96 -9.68 -22.07
C VAL A 147 21.74 -11.08 -22.64
N LYS A 148 22.58 -11.55 -23.56
CA LYS A 148 22.52 -12.93 -24.08
C LYS A 148 22.81 -13.97 -22.99
N LYS A 149 23.72 -13.69 -22.05
CA LYS A 149 24.13 -14.62 -20.98
C LYS A 149 23.18 -14.61 -19.79
N TYR A 150 22.78 -13.44 -19.31
CA TYR A 150 22.03 -13.27 -18.05
C TYR A 150 20.59 -12.79 -18.23
N GLY A 151 20.21 -12.36 -19.43
CA GLY A 151 18.91 -11.77 -19.72
C GLY A 151 18.82 -10.28 -19.38
N TYR A 152 17.78 -9.63 -19.90
CA TYR A 152 17.55 -8.20 -19.71
C TYR A 152 17.27 -7.83 -18.24
N HIS A 153 16.61 -8.70 -17.47
CA HIS A 153 16.37 -8.47 -16.04
C HIS A 153 17.67 -8.28 -15.24
N ALA A 154 18.74 -9.03 -15.56
CA ALA A 154 20.04 -8.86 -14.91
C ALA A 154 20.67 -7.49 -15.22
N TYR A 155 20.40 -6.95 -16.41
CA TYR A 155 20.89 -5.65 -16.83
C TYR A 155 20.21 -4.53 -16.03
N GLU A 156 18.92 -4.66 -15.73
CA GLU A 156 18.22 -3.75 -14.83
C GLU A 156 18.64 -3.92 -13.37
N GLU A 157 18.87 -5.16 -12.91
CA GLU A 157 19.29 -5.43 -11.52
C GLU A 157 20.63 -4.78 -11.17
N LYS A 158 21.56 -4.71 -12.13
CA LYS A 158 22.90 -4.13 -11.88
C LYS A 158 22.82 -2.67 -11.42
N ASP A 159 21.78 -1.93 -11.83
CA ASP A 159 21.62 -0.50 -11.53
C ASP A 159 20.77 -0.24 -10.28
N LEU A 160 20.33 -1.29 -9.58
CA LEU A 160 19.58 -1.14 -8.33
C LEU A 160 20.46 -0.58 -7.21
N THR A 161 19.92 0.43 -6.52
CA THR A 161 20.51 0.99 -5.30
C THR A 161 20.36 0.04 -4.11
N ASP A 162 21.22 0.19 -3.11
CA ASP A 162 21.16 -0.58 -1.86
C ASP A 162 19.78 -0.47 -1.19
N LYS A 163 19.21 0.73 -1.18
CA LYS A 163 17.89 1.00 -0.58
C LYS A 163 16.79 0.23 -1.32
N GLN A 164 16.83 0.19 -2.66
CA GLN A 164 15.87 -0.57 -3.46
C GLN A 164 16.01 -2.08 -3.23
N ILE A 165 17.24 -2.60 -3.16
CA ILE A 165 17.50 -4.03 -2.88
C ILE A 165 16.98 -4.41 -1.49
N LYS A 166 17.38 -3.67 -0.45
CA LYS A 166 16.94 -3.92 0.94
C LYS A 166 15.42 -3.86 1.05
N SER A 167 14.78 -2.86 0.44
CA SER A 167 13.33 -2.73 0.43
C SER A 167 12.66 -3.92 -0.25
N LYS A 168 13.10 -4.32 -1.45
CA LYS A 168 12.56 -5.49 -2.17
C LYS A 168 12.71 -6.78 -1.36
N ASN A 169 13.87 -7.01 -0.74
CA ASN A 169 14.13 -8.23 0.03
C ASN A 169 13.34 -8.27 1.34
N LYS A 170 13.23 -7.14 2.05
CA LYS A 170 12.34 -7.01 3.22
C LYS A 170 10.89 -7.35 2.86
N VAL A 171 10.40 -6.87 1.72
CA VAL A 171 9.06 -7.19 1.21
C VAL A 171 8.88 -8.68 0.97
N ALA A 172 9.86 -9.30 0.32
CA ALA A 172 9.84 -10.71 0.03
C ALA A 172 9.87 -11.55 1.33
N ALA A 173 10.69 -11.17 2.32
CA ALA A 173 10.87 -11.94 3.55
C ALA A 173 9.59 -11.90 4.39
N GLN A 174 8.97 -10.73 4.50
CA GLN A 174 7.62 -10.60 5.05
C GLN A 174 6.58 -11.40 4.25
N GLY A 175 6.69 -11.42 2.92
CA GLY A 175 5.92 -12.29 2.03
C GLY A 175 5.92 -13.74 2.48
N TYR A 176 7.12 -14.27 2.71
CA TYR A 176 7.35 -15.64 3.11
C TYR A 176 6.74 -15.98 4.47
N ILE A 177 6.96 -15.15 5.51
CA ILE A 177 6.38 -15.37 6.85
C ILE A 177 4.85 -15.43 6.80
N ILE A 178 4.23 -14.56 6.01
CA ILE A 178 2.78 -14.51 5.90
C ILE A 178 2.21 -15.72 5.15
N ASP A 179 2.89 -16.17 4.11
CA ASP A 179 2.51 -17.39 3.41
C ASP A 179 2.64 -18.64 4.32
N LEU A 180 3.74 -18.73 5.08
CA LEU A 180 3.96 -19.75 6.09
C LEU A 180 2.80 -19.81 7.10
N VAL A 181 2.50 -18.68 7.75
CA VAL A 181 1.42 -18.60 8.74
C VAL A 181 0.06 -18.90 8.10
N GLY A 182 -0.18 -18.43 6.87
CA GLY A 182 -1.40 -18.72 6.12
C GLY A 182 -1.60 -20.21 5.86
N ARG A 183 -0.54 -20.95 5.50
CA ARG A 183 -0.59 -22.41 5.32
C ARG A 183 -0.89 -23.14 6.62
N VAL A 184 -0.28 -22.70 7.72
CA VAL A 184 -0.50 -23.29 9.05
C VAL A 184 -1.94 -23.06 9.50
N LYS A 185 -2.47 -21.84 9.40
CA LYS A 185 -3.87 -21.52 9.73
C LYS A 185 -4.88 -22.37 8.96
N LYS A 186 -4.62 -22.67 7.69
CA LYS A 186 -5.48 -23.58 6.91
C LYS A 186 -5.57 -24.99 7.50
N LYS A 187 -4.58 -25.42 8.29
CA LYS A 187 -4.54 -26.73 8.95
C LYS A 187 -5.05 -26.69 10.39
N VAL A 188 -4.59 -25.72 11.18
CA VAL A 188 -4.88 -25.67 12.63
C VAL A 188 -5.96 -24.67 13.03
N GLY A 189 -6.55 -23.92 12.09
CA GLY A 189 -7.52 -22.88 12.40
C GLY A 189 -6.86 -21.62 12.97
N ILE A 190 -7.43 -21.06 14.04
CA ILE A 190 -6.84 -19.90 14.73
C ILE A 190 -5.64 -20.42 15.53
N ILE A 191 -4.45 -19.86 15.27
CA ILE A 191 -3.22 -20.27 15.98
C ILE A 191 -3.28 -19.73 17.41
N THR A 192 -3.04 -20.60 18.38
CA THR A 192 -3.04 -20.27 19.81
C THR A 192 -1.66 -20.38 20.44
N ASP A 193 -0.75 -21.19 19.87
CA ASP A 193 0.59 -21.38 20.42
C ASP A 193 1.68 -21.61 19.34
N TYR A 194 2.82 -20.95 19.54
CA TYR A 194 4.03 -21.04 18.73
C TYR A 194 5.26 -21.53 19.53
N SER A 195 5.10 -21.93 20.80
CA SER A 195 6.21 -22.35 21.66
C SER A 195 7.00 -23.55 21.09
N GLY A 196 6.35 -24.37 20.26
CA GLY A 196 6.93 -25.57 19.68
C GLY A 196 7.83 -25.35 18.46
N ILE A 197 7.95 -24.13 17.92
CA ILE A 197 8.83 -23.84 16.77
C ILE A 197 10.18 -23.25 17.19
N ARG A 198 11.23 -23.66 16.49
CA ARG A 198 12.60 -23.16 16.67
C ARG A 198 13.30 -22.96 15.32
N LEU A 199 14.22 -22.02 15.30
CA LEU A 199 15.17 -21.90 14.19
C LEU A 199 16.25 -22.97 14.32
N ASP A 200 16.78 -23.41 13.19
CA ASP A 200 18.01 -24.19 13.13
C ASP A 200 19.21 -23.34 13.56
N SER A 201 20.36 -23.99 13.78
CA SER A 201 21.60 -23.33 14.20
C SER A 201 22.09 -22.25 13.22
N ASN A 202 21.66 -22.31 11.97
CA ASN A 202 22.01 -21.34 10.93
C ASN A 202 20.97 -20.22 10.76
N GLY A 203 19.87 -20.23 11.52
CA GLY A 203 18.80 -19.24 11.43
C GLY A 203 17.99 -19.27 10.13
N LYS A 204 18.19 -20.29 9.28
CA LYS A 204 17.66 -20.37 7.92
C LYS A 204 16.50 -21.34 7.79
N ALA A 205 16.32 -22.24 8.75
CA ALA A 205 15.20 -23.18 8.76
C ALA A 205 14.40 -23.06 10.06
N LEU A 206 13.08 -23.07 9.94
CA LEU A 206 12.11 -23.15 11.02
C LEU A 206 11.53 -24.56 11.10
N ASN A 207 11.70 -25.20 12.25
CA ASN A 207 11.22 -26.55 12.50
C ASN A 207 10.46 -26.62 13.82
N GLY A 208 9.41 -27.44 13.90
CA GLY A 208 8.69 -27.70 15.14
C GLY A 208 7.18 -27.77 14.98
N THR A 209 6.44 -27.60 16.07
CA THR A 209 4.98 -27.70 16.07
C THR A 209 4.30 -26.38 16.36
N ILE A 210 3.17 -26.11 15.69
CA ILE A 210 2.30 -24.98 15.95
C ILE A 210 0.91 -25.52 16.29
N THR A 211 0.31 -25.01 17.36
CA THR A 211 -1.01 -25.43 17.84
C THR A 211 -2.05 -24.34 17.58
N GLY A 212 -3.24 -24.76 17.18
CA GLY A 212 -4.40 -23.90 16.99
C GLY A 212 -5.69 -24.59 17.40
N THR A 213 -6.82 -23.92 17.16
CA THR A 213 -8.16 -24.38 17.56
C THR A 213 -8.55 -25.75 17.01
N ASN A 214 -8.01 -26.14 15.85
CA ASN A 214 -8.38 -27.37 15.16
C ASN A 214 -7.33 -28.49 15.35
N GLY A 215 -6.28 -28.25 16.15
CA GLY A 215 -5.23 -29.23 16.43
C GLY A 215 -3.81 -28.67 16.26
N THR A 216 -2.86 -29.57 16.06
CA THR A 216 -1.43 -29.24 15.98
C THR A 216 -0.89 -29.61 14.60
N ALA A 217 -0.08 -28.72 14.02
CA ALA A 217 0.61 -28.98 12.76
C ALA A 217 2.12 -28.98 12.97
N TYR A 218 2.81 -29.91 12.31
CA TYR A 218 4.27 -29.91 12.27
C TYR A 218 4.76 -29.09 11.08
N VAL A 219 5.57 -28.08 11.37
CA VAL A 219 6.20 -27.18 10.40
C VAL A 219 7.65 -27.58 10.24
N GLU A 220 8.05 -27.83 9.01
CA GLU A 220 9.45 -28.06 8.63
C GLU A 220 9.77 -27.20 7.41
N THR A 221 10.84 -26.40 7.49
CA THR A 221 11.31 -25.68 6.32
C THR A 221 12.60 -26.29 5.80
N ILE A 222 12.57 -26.74 4.54
CA ILE A 222 13.72 -27.35 3.89
C ILE A 222 14.34 -26.33 2.93
N ILE A 223 15.66 -26.19 2.96
CA ILE A 223 16.42 -25.42 1.98
C ILE A 223 16.35 -26.16 0.63
N ALA A 224 15.69 -25.57 -0.35
CA ALA A 224 15.65 -26.05 -1.73
C ALA A 224 16.56 -25.16 -2.60
N GLY A 225 17.63 -25.80 -3.12
CA GLY A 225 18.77 -25.19 -3.80
C GLY A 225 19.27 -26.09 -4.94
N GLY A 226 19.60 -25.52 -6.09
CA GLY A 226 20.31 -26.16 -7.20
C GLY A 226 21.33 -25.18 -7.79
N TRP A 227 22.27 -25.65 -8.61
CA TRP A 227 23.43 -24.88 -9.13
C TRP A 227 23.06 -23.54 -9.81
N ASN A 228 21.80 -23.35 -10.23
CA ASN A 228 21.31 -22.16 -10.93
C ASN A 228 20.18 -21.40 -10.20
N ILE A 229 20.04 -21.57 -8.87
CA ILE A 229 18.94 -20.96 -8.13
C ILE A 229 19.26 -19.51 -7.74
N GLN A 230 18.46 -18.58 -8.26
CA GLN A 230 18.59 -17.12 -8.06
C GLN A 230 18.20 -16.64 -6.65
N ARG A 231 17.46 -17.46 -5.87
CA ARG A 231 17.04 -17.17 -4.49
C ARG A 231 16.89 -18.47 -3.71
N LEU A 232 17.45 -18.55 -2.50
CA LEU A 232 17.26 -19.69 -1.62
C LEU A 232 15.76 -19.86 -1.32
N HIS A 233 15.18 -20.98 -1.75
CA HIS A 233 13.77 -21.28 -1.51
C HIS A 233 13.67 -22.11 -0.23
N LEU A 234 12.82 -21.70 0.69
CA LEU A 234 12.45 -22.54 1.82
C LEU A 234 11.11 -23.20 1.50
N ARG A 235 11.07 -24.54 1.52
CA ARG A 235 9.82 -25.29 1.36
C ARG A 235 9.26 -25.62 2.73
N THR A 236 8.10 -25.06 3.05
CA THR A 236 7.37 -25.46 4.27
C THR A 236 6.52 -26.68 4.02
N ILE A 237 6.76 -27.75 4.79
CA ILE A 237 5.85 -28.88 4.92
C ILE A 237 5.03 -28.67 6.20
N VAL A 238 3.71 -28.75 6.06
CA VAL A 238 2.76 -28.67 7.19
C VAL A 238 2.02 -30.00 7.23
N LYS A 239 2.35 -30.84 8.21
CA LYS A 239 1.72 -32.14 8.45
C LYS A 239 0.70 -32.03 9.57
#